data_AF-W7MAG3-F1
#
_entry.id   AF-W7MAG3-F1
#
_cell.length_a   1.000
_cell.length_b   1.000
_cell.length_c   1.000
_cell.angle_alpha   90.00
_cell.angle_beta   90.00
_cell.angle_gamma   90.00
#
_symmetry.space_group_name_H-M   'P 1'
#
loop_
_entity.id
_entity.type
_entity.pdbx_description
1 polymer ?
#
loop_
_entity_poly.entity_id
_entity_poly.type
_entity_poly.pdbx_seq_one_letter_code
_entity_poly.pdbx_strand_id
1 'polypeptide(L)'
;MERLVKEESKIGDHTAQPGEKLFVAYNSGSRDTTKFENTDKPNFNRQHKYQNLGFGRERIIRLMLYPKDGEKVPKWSPGSHIDIQAGTIGYRQYSICSKHSEAQHLKIAVLRENDTGASNWIHKNTVKGSQVLIRGPRNHFSLEFGSGKTIFIAGGIGITPIIPMAEAAKEAGVEYSILYLGRSKNNLPVIILPWL
;
A
#
# COMPACT_ATOMS: atom_id res chain seq x y z
N MET A 1 -4.10 -7.84 -4.31
CA MET A 1 -4.52 -9.16 -4.79
C MET A 1 -3.51 -9.70 -5.80
N GLU A 2 -3.20 -11.00 -5.73
CA GLU A 2 -2.29 -11.69 -6.66
C GLU A 2 -3.05 -12.20 -7.89
N ARG A 3 -2.43 -12.12 -9.06
CA ARG A 3 -2.95 -12.67 -10.33
C ARG A 3 -1.80 -13.29 -11.14
N LEU A 4 -2.11 -14.34 -11.89
CA LEU A 4 -1.19 -14.94 -12.86
C LEU A 4 -1.59 -14.49 -14.28
N VAL A 5 -0.61 -14.04 -15.06
CA VAL A 5 -0.83 -13.70 -16.48
C VAL A 5 -0.95 -14.98 -17.29
N LYS A 6 -2.07 -15.15 -18.00
CA LYS A 6 -2.35 -16.36 -18.81
C LYS A 6 -2.05 -16.18 -20.29
N GLU A 7 -2.12 -14.95 -20.78
CA GLU A 7 -1.89 -14.55 -22.15
C GLU A 7 -1.22 -13.19 -22.16
N GLU A 8 -0.48 -12.86 -23.23
CA GLU A 8 0.18 -11.56 -23.36
C GLU A 8 -0.86 -10.42 -23.19
N SER A 9 -0.58 -9.50 -22.27
CA SER A 9 -1.53 -8.46 -21.87
C SER A 9 -0.84 -7.12 -21.69
N LYS A 10 -1.41 -6.06 -22.27
CA LYS A 10 -0.92 -4.69 -22.07
C LYS A 10 -1.52 -4.08 -20.80
N ILE A 11 -0.65 -3.56 -19.93
CA ILE A 11 -0.99 -2.92 -18.66
C ILE A 11 -0.30 -1.55 -18.60
N GLY A 12 -1.03 -0.48 -18.99
CA GLY A 12 -0.43 0.84 -19.19
C GLY A 12 0.63 0.78 -20.28
N ASP A 13 1.86 1.20 -19.95
CA ASP A 13 3.01 1.16 -20.86
C ASP A 13 3.82 -0.15 -20.77
N HIS A 14 3.37 -1.11 -19.96
CA HIS A 14 4.05 -2.40 -19.77
C HIS A 14 3.31 -3.51 -20.52
N THR A 15 4.05 -4.39 -21.20
CA THR A 15 3.52 -5.63 -21.79
C THR A 15 3.87 -6.79 -20.89
N ALA A 16 2.87 -7.38 -20.23
CA ALA A 16 3.03 -8.53 -19.36
C ALA A 16 2.91 -9.84 -20.16
N GLN A 17 3.78 -10.80 -19.86
CA GLN A 17 3.94 -12.06 -20.56
C GLN A 17 3.29 -13.23 -19.79
N PRO A 18 2.84 -14.30 -20.47
CA PRO A 18 2.31 -15.49 -19.82
C PRO A 18 3.28 -16.06 -18.77
N GLY A 19 2.76 -16.42 -17.60
CA GLY A 19 3.55 -16.95 -16.48
C GLY A 19 4.08 -15.90 -15.50
N GLU A 20 4.01 -14.61 -15.83
CA GLU A 20 4.34 -13.55 -14.88
C GLU A 20 3.29 -13.43 -13.76
N LYS A 21 3.75 -13.09 -12.56
CA LYS A 21 2.89 -12.82 -11.41
C LYS A 21 2.65 -11.33 -11.23
N LEU A 22 1.39 -10.94 -11.10
CA LEU A 22 0.94 -9.58 -10.82
C LEU A 22 0.52 -9.44 -9.36
N PHE A 23 1.12 -8.48 -8.65
CA PHE A 23 0.71 -8.07 -7.32
C PHE A 23 0.03 -6.71 -7.40
N VAL A 24 -1.30 -6.69 -7.36
CA VAL A 24 -2.09 -5.48 -7.55
C VAL A 24 -2.58 -4.94 -6.21
N ALA A 25 -2.11 -3.76 -5.81
CA ALA A 25 -2.54 -3.07 -4.61
C ALA A 25 -3.05 -1.66 -4.95
N TYR A 26 -4.37 -1.48 -4.81
CA TYR A 26 -5.05 -0.22 -5.07
C TYR A 26 -6.06 0.00 -3.94
N ASN A 27 -6.06 1.18 -3.27
CA ASN A 27 -7.10 1.46 -2.28
C ASN A 27 -7.50 2.94 -2.12
N SER A 28 -8.72 3.14 -1.63
CA SER A 28 -9.58 4.36 -1.45
C SER A 28 -10.10 5.04 -2.72
N GLY A 29 -9.33 5.02 -3.80
CA GLY A 29 -9.73 5.72 -5.01
C GLY A 29 -10.76 5.02 -5.87
N SER A 30 -11.04 3.74 -5.62
CA SER A 30 -11.59 2.75 -6.56
C SER A 30 -12.81 2.00 -6.02
N ARG A 31 -13.21 2.25 -4.76
CA ARG A 31 -14.47 1.76 -4.17
C ARG A 31 -15.57 2.83 -4.14
N ASP A 32 -15.29 3.99 -4.73
CA ASP A 32 -16.28 5.04 -4.94
C ASP A 32 -17.27 4.59 -6.03
N THR A 33 -18.39 4.02 -5.63
CA THR A 33 -19.43 3.54 -6.56
C THR A 33 -20.05 4.67 -7.38
N THR A 34 -19.83 5.94 -7.01
CA THR A 34 -20.25 7.10 -7.82
C THR A 34 -19.34 7.34 -9.03
N LYS A 35 -18.17 6.70 -9.07
CA LYS A 35 -17.17 6.86 -10.14
C LYS A 35 -16.74 5.54 -10.80
N PHE A 36 -17.05 4.39 -10.19
CA PHE A 36 -16.62 3.08 -10.68
C PHE A 36 -17.77 2.07 -10.64
N GLU A 37 -18.21 1.62 -11.82
CA GLU A 37 -19.00 0.39 -11.92
C GLU A 37 -18.07 -0.81 -11.75
N ASN A 38 -18.43 -1.71 -10.83
CA ASN A 38 -17.76 -2.99 -10.52
C ASN A 38 -16.27 -2.86 -10.10
N THR A 39 -16.08 -2.50 -8.83
CA THR A 39 -14.79 -2.16 -8.19
C THR A 39 -13.81 -3.34 -8.06
N ASP A 40 -14.28 -4.56 -8.31
CA ASP A 40 -13.55 -5.82 -8.12
C ASP A 40 -12.88 -6.31 -9.41
N LYS A 41 -13.14 -5.68 -10.56
CA LYS A 41 -12.43 -5.93 -11.82
C LYS A 41 -11.47 -4.79 -12.15
N PRO A 42 -10.14 -5.01 -12.11
CA PRO A 42 -9.19 -4.01 -12.56
C PRO A 42 -9.32 -3.82 -14.09
N ASN A 43 -9.61 -2.60 -14.54
CA ASN A 43 -9.65 -2.25 -15.95
C ASN A 43 -8.36 -1.50 -16.33
N PHE A 44 -7.49 -2.19 -17.05
CA PHE A 44 -6.16 -1.70 -17.45
C PHE A 44 -6.16 -0.84 -18.73
N ASN A 45 -7.30 -0.73 -19.43
CA ASN A 45 -7.46 -0.02 -20.70
C ASN A 45 -8.12 1.37 -20.57
N ARG A 46 -8.29 1.89 -19.35
CA ARG A 46 -8.97 3.17 -19.12
C ARG A 46 -8.05 4.37 -19.42
N GLN A 47 -8.30 5.04 -20.54
CA GLN A 47 -7.81 6.39 -20.80
C GLN A 47 -8.82 7.41 -20.25
N HIS A 48 -8.53 8.02 -19.09
CA HIS A 48 -9.35 9.12 -18.58
C HIS A 48 -8.71 10.47 -18.92
N LYS A 49 -9.45 11.34 -19.62
CA LYS A 49 -9.17 12.78 -19.68
C LYS A 49 -9.40 13.38 -18.29
N TYR A 50 -8.36 14.00 -17.75
CA TYR A 50 -8.30 14.50 -16.38
C TYR A 50 -9.20 15.73 -16.16
N GLN A 51 -9.90 15.78 -15.03
CA GLN A 51 -10.30 17.03 -14.40
C GLN A 51 -9.66 17.10 -13.00
N ASN A 52 -8.94 18.20 -12.81
CA ASN A 52 -7.95 18.45 -11.78
C ASN A 52 -8.61 18.70 -10.40
N LEU A 53 -8.20 17.97 -9.37
CA LEU A 53 -8.37 18.31 -7.96
C LEU A 53 -7.14 17.78 -7.20
N GLY A 54 -6.16 18.67 -6.97
CA GLY A 54 -4.88 18.31 -6.35
C GLY A 54 -4.98 18.00 -4.86
N PHE A 55 -4.12 17.12 -4.34
CA PHE A 55 -3.59 17.15 -2.97
C PHE A 55 -2.32 16.29 -2.89
N GLY A 56 -1.16 16.96 -2.76
CA GLY A 56 0.12 16.34 -2.46
C GLY A 56 0.55 16.60 -1.02
N ARG A 57 1.15 15.60 -0.37
CA ARG A 57 1.79 15.63 0.96
C ARG A 57 0.90 15.91 2.20
N GLU A 58 -0.03 16.85 2.18
CA GLU A 58 -0.77 17.27 3.40
C GLU A 58 -1.76 16.24 3.93
N ARG A 59 -2.16 15.27 3.11
CA ARG A 59 -3.18 14.27 3.46
C ARG A 59 -2.61 12.93 3.88
N ILE A 60 -1.29 12.73 3.86
CA ILE A 60 -0.68 11.46 4.26
C ILE A 60 0.26 11.74 5.41
N ILE A 61 -0.03 11.13 6.56
CA ILE A 61 0.93 11.09 7.66
C ILE A 61 1.65 9.75 7.69
N ARG A 62 2.88 9.78 8.21
CA ARG A 62 3.68 8.59 8.48
C ARG A 62 3.74 8.39 9.98
N LEU A 63 3.42 7.18 10.42
CA LEU A 63 3.52 6.81 11.82
C LEU A 63 4.62 5.77 11.97
N MET A 64 5.58 6.06 12.85
CA MET A 64 6.58 5.11 13.32
C MET A 64 6.14 4.64 14.71
N LEU A 65 5.75 3.37 14.78
CA LEU A 65 5.19 2.74 15.96
C LEU A 65 6.27 1.91 16.62
N TYR A 66 6.67 2.32 17.82
CA TYR A 66 7.62 1.60 18.64
C TYR A 66 6.85 0.77 19.68
N PRO A 67 7.28 -0.46 19.97
CA PRO A 67 6.73 -1.22 21.08
C PRO A 67 6.92 -0.46 22.39
N LYS A 68 5.99 -0.65 23.33
CA LYS A 68 6.11 -0.09 24.67
C LYS A 68 7.09 -0.94 25.50
N ASP A 69 7.74 -0.33 26.48
CA ASP A 69 8.43 -1.03 27.57
C ASP A 69 9.49 -2.09 27.16
N GLY A 70 10.25 -1.84 26.09
CA GLY A 70 11.34 -2.73 25.67
C GLY A 70 10.91 -4.01 24.95
N GLU A 71 9.61 -4.14 24.65
CA GLU A 71 9.10 -5.22 23.82
C GLU A 71 9.71 -5.19 22.42
N LYS A 72 9.78 -6.36 21.78
CA LYS A 72 10.26 -6.47 20.40
C LYS A 72 9.09 -6.31 19.44
N VAL A 73 9.36 -5.72 18.27
CA VAL A 73 8.38 -5.72 17.18
C VAL A 73 8.11 -7.18 16.77
N PRO A 74 6.83 -7.60 16.70
CA PRO A 74 6.50 -8.94 16.21
C PRO A 74 7.04 -9.17 14.81
N LYS A 75 7.46 -10.40 14.50
CA LYS A 75 7.82 -10.77 13.13
C LYS A 75 6.61 -10.61 12.20
N TRP A 76 6.85 -10.16 10.98
CA TRP A 76 5.83 -9.95 9.96
C TRP A 76 6.45 -10.18 8.58
N SER A 77 5.66 -10.58 7.59
CA SER A 77 6.11 -10.74 6.20
C SER A 77 5.59 -9.63 5.28
N PRO A 78 6.27 -9.30 4.18
CA PRO A 78 5.77 -8.35 3.17
C PRO A 78 4.30 -8.58 2.79
N GLY A 79 3.53 -7.49 2.72
CA GLY A 79 2.07 -7.55 2.55
C GLY A 79 1.26 -7.54 3.85
N SER A 80 1.92 -7.69 5.01
CA SER A 80 1.29 -7.59 6.32
C SER A 80 0.65 -6.21 6.57
N HIS A 81 -0.39 -6.21 7.39
CA HIS A 81 -1.04 -5.02 7.94
C HIS A 81 -1.21 -5.16 9.46
N ILE A 82 -1.42 -4.02 10.10
CA ILE A 82 -1.88 -3.92 11.50
C ILE A 82 -3.25 -3.25 11.52
N ASP A 83 -4.02 -3.51 12.57
CA ASP A 83 -5.20 -2.72 12.86
C ASP A 83 -4.87 -1.65 13.90
N ILE A 84 -5.25 -0.40 13.67
CA ILE A 84 -5.17 0.68 14.67
C ILE A 84 -6.57 0.99 15.18
N GLN A 85 -6.72 1.11 16.50
CA GLN A 85 -7.97 1.56 17.11
C GLN A 85 -8.13 3.07 16.96
N ALA A 86 -9.20 3.51 16.27
CA ALA A 86 -9.55 4.90 16.10
C ALA A 86 -10.66 5.32 17.07
N GLY A 87 -10.34 5.53 18.35
CA GLY A 87 -11.31 5.90 19.39
C GLY A 87 -12.52 4.96 19.41
N THR A 88 -13.73 5.53 19.37
CA THR A 88 -15.01 4.81 19.30
C THR A 88 -15.39 4.35 17.89
N ILE A 89 -14.67 4.78 16.84
CA ILE A 89 -14.89 4.37 15.43
C ILE A 89 -14.45 2.91 15.22
N GLY A 90 -13.60 2.39 16.12
CA GLY A 90 -13.12 1.02 16.11
C GLY A 90 -11.84 0.85 15.32
N TYR A 91 -11.52 -0.41 14.99
CA TYR A 91 -10.27 -0.78 14.35
C TYR A 91 -10.29 -0.55 12.84
N ARG A 92 -9.17 -0.08 12.27
CA ARG A 92 -8.94 -0.01 10.82
C ARG A 92 -7.57 -0.51 10.44
N GLN A 93 -7.49 -1.14 9.27
CA GLN A 93 -6.30 -1.80 8.76
C GLN A 93 -5.40 -0.82 8.00
N TYR A 94 -4.11 -0.89 8.29
CA TYR A 94 -3.07 -0.15 7.58
C TYR A 94 -1.91 -1.08 7.25
N SER A 95 -1.52 -1.12 5.97
CA SER A 95 -0.39 -1.92 5.51
C SER A 95 0.91 -1.42 6.14
N ILE A 96 1.74 -2.37 6.58
CA ILE A 96 3.08 -2.09 7.03
C ILE A 96 3.92 -1.72 5.81
N CYS A 97 4.63 -0.60 5.90
CA CYS A 97 5.59 -0.12 4.90
C CYS A 97 6.97 0.14 5.51
N SER A 98 7.27 -0.51 6.65
CA SER A 98 8.64 -0.61 7.17
C SER A 98 9.50 -1.40 6.20
N LYS A 99 10.81 -1.17 6.26
CA LYS A 99 11.73 -2.13 5.68
C LYS A 99 11.72 -3.40 6.52
N HIS A 100 11.69 -4.58 5.91
CA HIS A 100 11.61 -5.85 6.64
C HIS A 100 12.79 -6.05 7.61
N SER A 101 13.97 -5.49 7.29
CA SER A 101 15.14 -5.50 8.18
C SER A 101 15.04 -4.54 9.39
N GLU A 102 14.08 -3.61 9.42
CA GLU A 102 13.86 -2.68 10.54
C GLU A 102 13.09 -3.39 11.67
N ALA A 103 13.81 -4.06 12.57
CA ALA A 103 13.20 -4.79 13.70
C ALA A 103 12.79 -3.90 14.90
N GLN A 104 13.05 -2.60 14.84
CA GLN A 104 12.85 -1.69 15.98
C GLN A 104 11.48 -1.00 15.98
N HIS A 105 10.81 -0.90 14.83
CA HIS A 105 9.52 -0.22 14.71
C HIS A 105 8.70 -0.72 13.52
N LEU A 106 7.38 -0.47 13.58
CA LEU A 106 6.49 -0.58 12.43
C LEU A 106 6.21 0.81 11.83
N LYS A 107 6.25 0.91 10.51
CA LYS A 107 5.97 2.12 9.75
C LYS A 107 4.69 1.88 8.96
N ILE A 108 3.77 2.83 9.06
CA ILE A 108 2.57 2.87 8.22
C ILE A 108 2.41 4.26 7.61
N ALA A 109 1.65 4.34 6.52
CA ALA A 109 1.20 5.61 5.97
C ALA A 109 -0.33 5.67 5.94
N VAL A 110 -0.88 6.75 6.49
CA VAL A 110 -2.33 6.93 6.64
C VAL A 110 -2.77 8.06 5.74
N LEU A 111 -3.49 7.72 4.67
CA LEU A 111 -4.18 8.70 3.83
C LEU A 111 -5.46 9.17 4.54
N ARG A 112 -5.59 10.48 4.73
CA ARG A 112 -6.80 11.15 5.21
C ARG A 112 -7.83 11.14 4.11
N GLU A 113 -8.98 10.52 4.36
CA GLU A 113 -10.14 10.57 3.46
C GLU A 113 -10.97 11.85 3.69
N ASN A 114 -11.89 12.17 2.79
CA ASN A 114 -12.73 13.38 2.90
C ASN A 114 -13.86 13.25 3.94
N ASP A 115 -14.01 12.08 4.56
CA ASP A 115 -15.03 11.81 5.57
C ASP A 115 -14.60 12.27 6.97
N THR A 116 -15.41 12.02 7.99
CA THR A 116 -15.04 12.21 9.41
C THR A 116 -14.60 10.90 10.07
N GLY A 117 -14.15 9.93 9.27
CA GLY A 117 -13.90 8.56 9.71
C GLY A 117 -12.57 8.36 10.44
N ALA A 118 -12.16 7.10 10.53
CA ALA A 118 -10.98 6.68 11.29
C ALA A 118 -9.68 7.36 10.82
N SER A 119 -9.51 7.58 9.52
CA SER A 119 -8.31 8.26 9.00
C SER A 119 -8.19 9.70 9.51
N ASN A 120 -9.31 10.43 9.57
CA ASN A 120 -9.38 11.76 10.15
C ASN A 120 -9.12 11.77 11.66
N TRP A 121 -9.67 10.78 12.38
CA TRP A 121 -9.39 10.62 13.81
C TRP A 121 -7.91 10.37 14.07
N ILE A 122 -7.28 9.46 13.33
CA ILE A 122 -5.85 9.16 13.47
C ILE A 122 -5.02 10.40 13.18
N HIS A 123 -5.31 11.13 12.09
CA HIS A 123 -4.63 12.39 11.77
C HIS A 123 -4.67 13.43 12.89
N LYS A 124 -5.78 13.50 13.62
CA LYS A 124 -5.95 14.47 14.72
C LYS A 124 -5.35 14.01 16.05
N ASN A 125 -5.31 12.70 16.33
CA ASN A 125 -5.00 12.16 17.66
C ASN A 125 -3.64 11.46 17.77
N THR A 126 -2.98 11.18 16.63
CA THR A 126 -1.66 10.53 16.61
C THR A 126 -0.55 11.55 16.38
N VAL A 127 -0.09 12.15 17.48
CA VAL A 127 1.09 13.01 17.50
C VAL A 127 2.28 12.26 18.10
N LYS A 128 3.48 12.84 18.00
CA LYS A 128 4.68 12.22 18.60
C LYS A 128 4.48 12.01 20.10
N GLY A 129 4.74 10.79 20.56
CA GLY A 129 4.56 10.39 21.97
C GLY A 129 3.17 9.85 22.31
N SER A 130 2.18 9.96 21.40
CA SER A 130 0.88 9.33 21.60
C SER A 130 1.01 7.80 21.65
N GLN A 131 0.25 7.18 22.56
CA GLN A 131 0.06 5.74 22.56
C GLN A 131 -1.10 5.36 21.65
N VAL A 132 -0.95 4.26 20.91
CA VAL A 132 -2.00 3.70 20.05
C VAL A 132 -2.17 2.22 20.36
N LEU A 133 -3.41 1.75 20.33
CA LEU A 133 -3.71 0.33 20.46
C LEU A 133 -3.69 -0.31 19.07
N ILE A 134 -2.91 -1.38 18.93
CA ILE A 134 -2.75 -2.11 17.68
C ILE A 134 -3.15 -3.58 17.82
N ARG A 135 -3.61 -4.19 16.73
CA ARG A 135 -3.74 -5.66 16.58
C ARG A 135 -2.94 -6.14 15.37
N GLY A 136 -2.51 -7.41 15.42
CA GLY A 136 -1.66 -8.02 14.40
C GLY A 136 -0.17 -7.97 14.80
N PRO A 137 0.76 -8.06 13.83
CA PRO A 137 0.56 -8.08 12.38
C PRO A 137 -0.23 -9.28 11.84
N ARG A 138 -0.94 -9.11 10.72
CA ARG A 138 -1.58 -10.20 9.94
C ARG A 138 -1.28 -10.01 8.46
N ASN A 139 -1.22 -11.11 7.71
CA ASN A 139 -0.96 -11.05 6.27
C ASN A 139 -2.07 -11.76 5.48
N HIS A 140 -2.81 -10.99 4.66
CA HIS A 140 -3.79 -11.51 3.70
C HIS A 140 -3.39 -11.17 2.25
N PHE A 141 -2.16 -10.70 2.06
CA PHE A 141 -1.60 -10.34 0.78
C PHE A 141 -0.15 -10.82 0.72
N SER A 142 0.05 -12.11 0.98
CA SER A 142 1.36 -12.74 1.01
C SER A 142 2.06 -12.62 -0.34
N LEU A 143 3.37 -12.44 -0.31
CA LEU A 143 4.23 -12.42 -1.48
C LEU A 143 4.79 -13.83 -1.73
N GLU A 144 4.50 -14.37 -2.91
CA GLU A 144 5.08 -15.62 -3.38
C GLU A 144 5.70 -15.41 -4.76
N PHE A 145 7.02 -15.59 -4.87
CA PHE A 145 7.71 -15.47 -6.15
C PHE A 145 7.35 -16.64 -7.07
N GLY A 146 7.16 -16.33 -8.35
CA GLY A 146 7.08 -17.34 -9.40
C GLY A 146 8.45 -17.65 -9.99
N SER A 147 8.49 -18.47 -11.04
CA SER A 147 9.70 -18.74 -11.82
C SER A 147 10.09 -17.61 -12.76
N GLY A 148 9.19 -16.65 -13.00
CA GLY A 148 9.41 -15.51 -13.88
C GLY A 148 9.47 -14.17 -13.16
N LYS A 149 9.49 -13.10 -13.95
CA LYS A 149 9.48 -11.73 -13.47
C LYS A 149 8.24 -11.43 -12.63
N THR A 150 8.42 -10.65 -11.57
CA THR A 150 7.33 -10.18 -10.70
C THR A 150 6.94 -8.74 -11.08
N ILE A 151 5.65 -8.49 -11.32
CA ILE A 151 5.17 -7.13 -11.63
C ILE A 151 4.31 -6.65 -10.47
N PHE A 152 4.76 -5.59 -9.82
CA PHE A 152 4.01 -4.89 -8.79
C PHE A 152 3.20 -3.76 -9.41
N ILE A 153 1.91 -3.69 -9.13
CA ILE A 153 1.03 -2.63 -9.59
C ILE A 153 0.46 -1.92 -8.37
N ALA A 154 0.83 -0.66 -8.19
CA ALA A 154 0.42 0.16 -7.06
C ALA A 154 -0.46 1.34 -7.53
N GLY A 155 -1.54 1.62 -6.80
CA GLY A 155 -2.38 2.80 -7.02
C GLY A 155 -2.42 3.70 -5.79
N GLY A 156 -1.89 4.92 -5.88
CA GLY A 156 -1.91 5.91 -4.78
C GLY A 156 -1.31 5.35 -3.48
N ILE A 157 -2.08 5.37 -2.38
CA ILE A 157 -1.66 4.82 -1.07
C ILE A 157 -1.46 3.30 -1.09
N GLY A 158 -1.98 2.60 -2.11
CA GLY A 158 -1.75 1.18 -2.36
C GLY A 158 -0.28 0.81 -2.61
N ILE A 159 0.62 1.78 -2.74
CA ILE A 159 2.07 1.55 -2.74
C ILE A 159 2.56 0.97 -1.39
N THR A 160 1.88 1.26 -0.28
CA THR A 160 2.32 0.88 1.07
C THR A 160 2.67 -0.60 1.27
N PRO A 161 1.83 -1.58 0.89
CA PRO A 161 2.21 -2.99 0.97
C PRO A 161 3.25 -3.40 -0.09
N ILE A 162 3.33 -2.69 -1.22
CA ILE A 162 4.22 -3.02 -2.34
C ILE A 162 5.68 -2.71 -2.03
N ILE A 163 5.94 -1.66 -1.24
CA ILE A 163 7.31 -1.27 -0.84
C ILE A 163 8.08 -2.45 -0.22
N PRO A 164 7.62 -3.07 0.89
CA PRO A 164 8.34 -4.19 1.48
C PRO A 164 8.36 -5.43 0.58
N MET A 165 7.40 -5.57 -0.35
CA MET A 165 7.43 -6.67 -1.31
C MET A 165 8.52 -6.51 -2.37
N ALA A 166 8.68 -5.31 -2.90
CA ALA A 166 9.74 -4.99 -3.84
C ALA A 166 11.12 -5.10 -3.19
N GLU A 167 11.24 -4.72 -1.91
CA GLU A 167 12.47 -4.95 -1.14
C GLU A 167 12.77 -6.44 -1.00
N ALA A 168 11.77 -7.27 -0.66
CA ALA A 168 11.95 -8.72 -0.60
C ALA A 168 12.32 -9.33 -1.96
N ALA A 169 11.75 -8.83 -3.06
CA ALA A 169 12.12 -9.27 -4.41
C ALA A 169 13.58 -8.93 -4.73
N LYS A 170 14.01 -7.72 -4.39
CA LYS A 170 15.39 -7.27 -4.51
C LYS A 170 16.36 -8.14 -3.69
N GLU A 171 16.01 -8.43 -2.43
CA GLU A 171 16.82 -9.28 -1.54
C GLU A 171 16.90 -10.73 -2.04
N ALA A 172 15.84 -11.24 -2.66
CA ALA A 172 15.79 -12.58 -3.24
C ALA A 172 16.44 -12.69 -4.64
N GLY A 173 16.91 -11.58 -5.22
CA GLY A 173 17.44 -11.56 -6.59
C GLY A 173 16.40 -11.83 -7.68
N VAL A 174 15.11 -11.65 -7.38
CA VAL A 174 14.01 -11.86 -8.32
C VAL A 174 13.87 -10.61 -9.20
N GLU A 175 13.85 -10.80 -10.53
CA GLU A 175 13.57 -9.69 -11.43
C GLU A 175 12.16 -9.14 -11.17
N TYR A 176 12.04 -7.83 -11.01
CA TYR A 176 10.75 -7.20 -10.82
C TYR A 176 10.60 -5.86 -11.53
N SER A 177 9.36 -5.40 -11.66
CA SER A 177 9.04 -4.04 -12.09
C SER A 177 7.89 -3.49 -11.26
N ILE A 178 7.85 -2.17 -11.07
CA ILE A 178 6.80 -1.48 -10.34
C ILE A 178 6.08 -0.53 -11.29
N LEU A 179 4.81 -0.79 -11.56
CA LEU A 179 3.91 0.15 -12.18
C LEU A 179 3.19 0.95 -11.09
N TYR A 180 3.60 2.21 -10.91
CA TYR A 180 3.01 3.08 -9.90
C TYR A 180 2.07 4.13 -10.52
N LEU A 181 0.79 4.00 -10.23
CA LEU A 181 -0.30 4.80 -10.77
C LEU A 181 -0.83 5.77 -9.71
N GLY A 182 -1.18 6.98 -10.14
CA GLY A 182 -1.80 7.99 -9.29
C GLY A 182 -2.72 8.91 -10.08
N ARG A 183 -3.65 9.57 -9.37
CA ARG A 183 -4.57 10.55 -9.99
C ARG A 183 -3.82 11.74 -10.60
N SER A 184 -2.66 12.09 -10.05
CA SER A 184 -1.70 13.07 -10.58
C SER A 184 -0.32 12.78 -9.99
N LYS A 185 0.76 13.29 -10.61
CA LYS A 185 2.13 13.16 -10.07
C LYS A 185 2.24 13.71 -8.64
N ASN A 186 1.46 14.74 -8.30
CA ASN A 186 1.43 15.33 -6.96
C ASN A 186 0.67 14.48 -5.92
N ASN A 187 -0.19 13.56 -6.37
CA ASN A 187 -1.02 12.70 -5.50
C ASN A 187 -0.38 11.34 -5.22
N LEU A 188 0.84 11.10 -5.73
CA LEU A 188 1.62 9.92 -5.37
C LEU A 188 2.18 10.15 -3.95
N PRO A 189 1.91 9.26 -2.98
CA PRO A 189 2.70 9.22 -1.76
C PRO A 189 4.18 9.24 -2.10
N VAL A 190 4.84 10.36 -1.81
CA VAL A 190 6.30 10.40 -1.66
C VAL A 190 6.60 9.79 -0.31
N ILE A 191 6.34 8.49 -0.18
CA ILE A 191 7.05 7.68 0.79
C ILE A 191 8.45 7.67 0.21
N ILE A 192 9.37 8.40 0.84
CA ILE A 192 10.77 8.45 0.39
C ILE A 192 11.23 7.00 0.31
N LEU A 193 11.26 6.47 -0.91
CA LEU A 193 11.93 5.25 -1.27
C LEU A 193 13.35 5.72 -1.50
N PRO A 194 14.30 5.50 -0.57
CA PRO A 194 15.66 5.99 -0.76
C PRO A 194 16.37 5.29 -1.94
N TRP A 195 15.71 4.35 -2.63
CA TRP A 195 16.28 3.37 -3.55
C TRP A 195 15.49 3.17 -4.85
N LEU A 196 14.49 4.02 -5.14
CA LEU A 196 13.94 4.20 -6.50
C LEU A 196 14.45 5.52 -7.06
#